data_AF-A0AAX4KQY5-F1
#
_entry.id   AF-A0AAX4KQY5-F1
#
_cell.length_a   1.000
_cell.length_b   1.000
_cell.length_c   1.000
_cell.angle_alpha   90.00
_cell.angle_beta   90.00
_cell.angle_gamma   90.00
#
_symmetry.space_group_name_H-M   'P 1'
#
loop_
_entity.id
_entity.type
_entity.pdbx_description
1 polymer ?
#
loop_
_entity_poly.entity_id
_entity_poly.type
_entity_poly.pdbx_seq_one_letter_code
_entity_poly.pdbx_strand_id
1 'polypeptide(L)'
;MMGQSWIESMVWNPIWTIKFSLIYYQQSAPSHQHQLNLTPSQKTFIIKQKLAKKARQNRPIPQWFRLKTDNTIQYNAKRRHWRRTKLNL
;
A
#
# COMPACT_ATOMS: atom_id res chain seq x y z
N MET A 1 22.63 38.50 9.44
CA MET A 1 22.30 38.33 8.00
C MET A 1 23.58 37.95 7.27
N MET A 2 23.47 37.03 6.30
CA MET A 2 24.53 36.34 5.54
C MET A 2 25.31 35.29 6.35
N GLY A 3 25.52 34.06 5.88
CA GLY A 3 25.22 33.45 4.59
C GLY A 3 25.48 31.95 4.65
N GLN A 4 24.67 31.19 3.91
CA GLN A 4 24.72 29.74 3.78
C GLN A 4 25.98 29.35 3.00
N SER A 5 27.06 28.95 3.68
CA SER A 5 28.36 28.68 3.05
C SER A 5 28.56 27.23 2.57
N TRP A 6 27.50 26.50 2.22
CA TRP A 6 27.61 25.11 1.75
C TRP A 6 26.79 24.77 0.49
N ILE A 7 26.26 25.78 -0.20
CA ILE A 7 25.51 25.57 -1.46
C ILE A 7 26.23 26.19 -2.69
N GLU A 8 27.33 26.93 -2.52
CA GLU A 8 28.00 27.64 -3.62
C GLU A 8 29.25 26.95 -4.18
N SER A 9 29.22 25.63 -4.39
CA SER A 9 30.30 24.96 -5.16
C SER A 9 29.79 23.84 -6.07
N MET A 10 28.62 24.03 -6.70
CA MET A 10 28.13 23.12 -7.73
C MET A 10 27.55 23.87 -8.94
N VAL A 11 28.45 24.47 -9.72
CA VAL A 11 28.26 24.69 -11.16
C VAL A 11 29.62 24.30 -11.75
N TRP A 12 29.81 23.22 -12.50
CA TRP A 12 29.35 23.03 -13.88
C TRP A 12 29.61 21.58 -14.32
N ASN A 13 28.59 20.80 -14.65
CA ASN A 13 28.77 19.64 -15.54
C ASN A 13 27.43 19.19 -16.19
N PRO A 14 27.25 19.30 -17.52
CA PRO A 14 25.96 19.08 -18.19
C PRO A 14 25.54 17.60 -18.32
N ILE A 15 26.36 16.65 -17.89
CA ILE A 15 26.06 15.21 -17.93
C ILE A 15 25.27 14.76 -16.68
N TRP A 16 25.47 15.44 -15.55
CA TRP A 16 24.81 15.09 -14.28
C TRP A 16 23.41 15.69 -14.11
N THR A 17 23.04 16.73 -14.88
CA THR A 17 21.69 17.31 -14.88
C THR A 17 20.67 16.41 -15.58
N ILE A 18 21.06 15.74 -16.68
CA ILE A 18 20.18 14.84 -17.43
C ILE A 18 19.93 13.55 -16.65
N LYS A 19 20.96 13.00 -15.98
CA LYS A 19 20.84 11.79 -15.16
C LYS A 19 20.02 12.04 -13.88
N PHE A 20 20.18 13.19 -13.21
CA PHE A 20 19.32 13.57 -12.08
C PHE A 20 17.87 13.81 -12.54
N SER A 21 17.65 14.50 -13.66
CA SER A 21 16.30 14.73 -14.20
C SER A 21 15.57 13.42 -14.52
N LEU A 22 16.25 12.41 -15.06
CA LEU A 22 15.64 11.11 -15.39
C LEU A 22 15.28 10.29 -14.13
N ILE A 23 16.12 10.34 -13.10
CA ILE A 23 15.88 9.64 -11.82
C ILE A 23 14.75 10.29 -11.01
N TYR A 24 14.65 11.62 -11.03
CA TYR A 24 13.57 12.35 -10.35
C TYR A 24 12.22 12.19 -11.06
N TYR A 25 12.21 12.12 -12.40
CA TYR A 25 10.97 11.87 -13.15
C TYR A 25 10.41 10.44 -13.01
N GLN A 26 11.25 9.47 -12.65
CA GLN A 26 10.82 8.08 -12.45
C GLN A 26 10.16 7.82 -11.08
N GLN A 27 10.33 8.73 -10.11
CA GLN A 27 9.71 8.63 -8.77
C GLN A 27 8.37 9.38 -8.67
N SER A 28 8.03 10.20 -9.67
CA SER A 28 6.76 10.93 -9.78
C SER A 28 5.73 10.22 -10.68
N ALA A 29 5.84 8.91 -10.88
CA ALA A 29 4.80 8.12 -11.53
C ALA A 29 3.82 7.61 -10.45
N PRO A 30 2.63 8.22 -10.27
CA PRO A 30 1.59 7.59 -9.47
C PRO A 30 1.21 6.29 -10.16
N SER A 31 1.54 5.15 -9.53
CA SER A 31 1.05 3.86 -9.96
C SER A 31 -0.48 3.92 -10.08
N HIS A 32 -1.00 3.62 -11.27
CA HIS A 32 -2.41 3.68 -11.63
C HIS A 32 -3.35 3.28 -10.49
N GLN A 33 -3.96 4.27 -9.83
CA GLN A 33 -5.14 4.06 -9.00
C GLN A 33 -6.34 4.40 -9.91
N HIS A 34 -7.04 3.40 -10.43
CA HIS A 34 -8.39 3.62 -10.96
C HIS A 34 -9.27 4.12 -9.81
N GLN A 35 -9.41 5.43 -9.67
CA GLN A 35 -10.31 6.05 -8.72
C GLN A 35 -11.74 5.82 -9.20
N LEU A 36 -12.34 4.70 -8.78
CA LEU A 36 -13.78 4.52 -8.87
C LEU A 36 -14.41 5.45 -7.84
N ASN A 37 -14.62 6.71 -8.24
CA ASN A 37 -15.40 7.71 -7.51
C ASN A 37 -16.87 7.30 -7.51
N LEU A 38 -17.16 6.24 -6.77
CA LEU A 38 -18.50 5.82 -6.42
C LEU A 38 -18.71 6.25 -4.98
N THR A 39 -19.81 6.95 -4.72
CA THR A 39 -20.26 7.20 -3.35
C THR A 39 -20.16 5.89 -2.55
N PRO A 40 -19.75 5.91 -1.27
CA PRO A 40 -19.46 4.68 -0.53
C PRO A 40 -20.63 3.69 -0.50
N SER A 41 -21.85 4.18 -0.72
CA SER A 41 -23.09 3.42 -0.83
C SER A 41 -23.27 2.71 -2.18
N GLN A 42 -22.94 3.35 -3.31
CA GLN A 42 -23.25 2.84 -4.65
C GLN A 42 -22.08 2.03 -5.24
N LYS A 43 -21.92 0.77 -4.81
CA LYS A 43 -20.82 -0.10 -5.28
C LYS A 43 -21.26 -1.04 -6.41
N THR A 44 -20.37 -1.28 -7.38
CA THR A 44 -20.57 -2.34 -8.39
C THR A 44 -20.57 -3.73 -7.76
N PHE A 45 -21.16 -4.71 -8.45
CA PHE A 45 -21.22 -6.10 -7.97
C PHE A 45 -19.84 -6.71 -7.70
N ILE A 46 -18.86 -6.43 -8.57
CA ILE A 46 -17.49 -6.92 -8.43
C ILE A 46 -16.86 -6.45 -7.12
N ILE A 47 -17.01 -5.16 -6.78
CA ILE A 47 -16.50 -4.60 -5.53
C ILE A 47 -17.23 -5.23 -4.34
N LYS A 48 -18.56 -5.36 -4.40
CA LYS A 48 -19.35 -6.02 -3.34
C LYS A 48 -18.86 -7.46 -3.10
N GLN A 49 -18.58 -8.22 -4.16
CA GLN A 49 -18.07 -9.58 -4.05
C GLN A 49 -16.66 -9.62 -3.42
N LYS A 50 -15.77 -8.72 -3.82
CA LYS A 50 -14.43 -8.58 -3.21
C LYS A 50 -14.53 -8.23 -1.72
N LEU A 51 -15.38 -7.28 -1.35
CA LEU A 51 -15.62 -6.88 0.05
C LEU A 51 -16.19 -8.04 0.87
N ALA A 52 -17.18 -8.76 0.34
CA ALA A 52 -17.77 -9.93 0.99
C ALA A 52 -16.73 -11.05 1.21
N LYS A 53 -15.83 -11.29 0.24
CA LYS A 53 -14.71 -12.23 0.40
C LYS A 53 -13.76 -11.79 1.51
N LYS A 54 -13.37 -10.51 1.53
CA LYS A 54 -12.48 -9.96 2.57
C LYS A 54 -13.12 -10.00 3.96
N ALA A 55 -14.44 -9.81 4.07
CA ALA A 55 -15.18 -9.99 5.32
C ALA A 55 -15.18 -11.45 5.78
N ARG A 56 -15.41 -12.42 4.88
CA ARG A 56 -15.35 -13.85 5.19
C ARG A 56 -13.98 -14.34 5.63
N GLN A 57 -12.91 -13.82 5.02
CA GLN A 57 -11.52 -14.15 5.39
C GLN A 57 -11.12 -13.64 6.78
N ASN A 58 -11.80 -12.60 7.29
CA ASN A 58 -11.45 -11.93 8.54
C ASN A 58 -12.06 -12.61 9.79
N ARG A 59 -11.97 -13.94 9.86
CA ARG A 59 -12.52 -14.78 10.94
C ARG A 59 -11.40 -15.41 11.78
N PRO A 60 -11.66 -15.72 13.07
CA PRO A 60 -10.69 -16.47 13.89
C PRO A 60 -10.59 -17.92 13.42
N ILE A 61 -9.50 -18.58 13.80
CA ILE A 61 -9.31 -20.02 13.50
C ILE A 61 -10.31 -20.83 14.34
N PRO A 62 -10.99 -21.84 13.78
CA PRO A 62 -11.89 -22.72 14.52
C PRO A 62 -11.17 -23.51 15.63
N GLN A 63 -11.89 -23.80 16.72
CA GLN A 63 -11.31 -24.48 17.88
C GLN A 63 -10.90 -25.92 17.59
N TRP A 64 -11.72 -26.72 16.88
CA TRP A 64 -11.35 -28.08 16.48
C TRP A 64 -10.06 -28.13 15.64
N PHE A 65 -9.77 -27.09 14.85
CA PHE A 65 -8.55 -27.04 14.05
C PHE A 65 -7.30 -26.90 14.92
N ARG A 66 -7.41 -26.19 16.05
CA ARG A 66 -6.35 -26.06 17.06
C ARG A 66 -6.09 -27.35 17.83
N LEU A 67 -7.05 -28.28 17.83
CA LEU A 67 -6.92 -29.56 18.52
C LEU A 67 -6.36 -30.66 17.62
N LYS A 68 -6.09 -30.38 16.34
CA LYS A 68 -5.46 -31.36 15.44
C LYS A 68 -4.01 -31.60 15.85
N THR A 69 -3.59 -32.86 15.85
CA THR A 69 -2.19 -33.25 16.09
C THR A 69 -1.25 -32.60 15.06
N ASP A 70 -0.03 -32.27 15.48
CA ASP A 70 1.02 -31.64 14.66
C ASP A 70 0.63 -30.32 13.99
N ASN A 71 -0.33 -29.58 14.57
CA ASN A 71 -0.61 -28.21 14.14
C ASN A 71 0.31 -27.21 14.86
N THR A 72 0.95 -26.34 14.08
CA THR A 72 1.75 -25.22 14.58
C THR A 72 1.00 -23.88 14.52
N ILE A 73 -0.13 -23.84 13.82
CA ILE A 73 -0.87 -22.61 13.51
C ILE A 73 -1.87 -22.28 14.62
N GLN A 74 -1.53 -21.31 15.48
CA GLN A 74 -2.35 -20.94 16.63
C GLN A 74 -3.36 -19.80 16.34
N TYR A 75 -3.01 -18.87 15.46
CA TYR A 75 -3.83 -17.69 15.15
C TYR A 75 -3.76 -17.32 13.66
N ASN A 76 -4.75 -16.54 13.20
CA ASN A 76 -4.78 -16.05 11.82
C ASN A 76 -3.91 -14.78 11.71
N ALA A 77 -2.65 -14.95 11.32
CA ALA A 77 -1.70 -13.84 11.16
C ALA A 77 -2.16 -12.80 10.12
N LYS A 78 -2.98 -13.19 9.14
CA LYS A 78 -3.51 -12.31 8.07
C LYS A 78 -4.84 -11.65 8.45
N ARG A 79 -5.29 -11.79 9.69
CA ARG A 79 -6.51 -11.12 10.19
C ARG A 79 -6.29 -9.61 10.16
N ARG A 80 -7.35 -8.86 9.81
CA ARG A 80 -7.29 -7.42 9.57
C ARG A 80 -8.25 -6.64 10.47
N HIS A 81 -7.81 -5.47 10.92
CA HIS A 81 -8.70 -4.45 11.51
C HIS A 81 -8.91 -3.28 10.55
N TRP A 82 -10.15 -2.83 10.39
CA TRP A 82 -10.53 -1.81 9.38
C TRP A 82 -9.96 -0.42 9.65
N ARG A 83 -9.70 -0.08 10.93
CA ARG A 83 -9.02 1.19 11.28
C ARG A 83 -7.53 1.15 10.99
N ARG A 84 -6.87 0.00 11.17
CA ARG A 84 -5.40 -0.12 11.05
C ARG A 84 -4.91 -0.31 9.62
N THR A 85 -5.50 -1.23 8.85
CA THR A 85 -5.03 -1.50 7.47
C THR A 85 -6.17 -1.49 6.46
N LYS A 86 -5.92 -0.83 5.32
CA LYS A 86 -6.92 -0.63 4.25
C LYS A 86 -6.87 -1.76 3.22
N LEU A 87 -8.02 -1.97 2.57
CA LEU A 87 -8.15 -2.90 1.46
C LEU A 87 -7.86 -2.07 0.21
N ASN A 88 -6.63 -2.06 -0.27
CA ASN A 88 -6.27 -1.35 -1.50
C ASN A 88 -7.04 -2.01 -2.66
N LEU A 89 -8.21 -1.47 -3.01
CA LEU A 89 -9.23 -2.06 -3.88
C LEU A 89 -9.76 -1.04 -4.87
#